data_AF-A0A093QS47-F1
#
_entry.id   AF-A0A093QS47-F1
#
_cell.length_a   1.000
_cell.length_b   1.000
_cell.length_c   1.000
_cell.angle_alpha   90.00
_cell.angle_beta   90.00
_cell.angle_gamma   90.00
#
_symmetry.space_group_name_H-M   'P 1'
#
loop_
_entity.id
_entity.type
_entity.pdbx_description
1 polymer ?
#
loop_
_entity_poly.entity_id
_entity_poly.type
_entity_poly.pdbx_seq_one_letter_code
_entity_poly.pdbx_strand_id
1 'polypeptide(L)' 'GEARLDIRKRFFTQRAVEHWNRLRMEAVTAPSLTILKKHLDNTLRDMV' A
#
# COMPACT_ATOMS: atom_id res chain seq x y z
N GLY A 1 -2.63 -29.39 -19.67
CA GLY A 1 -1.24 -29.01 -19.96
C GLY A 1 -0.77 -28.04 -18.90
N GLU A 2 0.02 -28.53 -17.96
CA GLU A 2 0.54 -27.82 -16.77
C GLU A 2 1.10 -26.42 -17.07
N ALA A 3 1.79 -26.25 -18.21
CA ALA A 3 2.38 -24.97 -18.62
C ALA A 3 1.37 -23.80 -18.71
N ARG A 4 0.13 -24.06 -19.14
CA ARG A 4 -0.91 -23.02 -19.22
C ARG A 4 -1.41 -22.57 -17.84
N LEU A 5 -1.39 -23.49 -16.87
CA LEU A 5 -1.78 -23.19 -15.49
C LEU A 5 -0.69 -22.38 -14.78
N ASP A 6 0.59 -22.72 -14.99
CA ASP A 6 1.70 -22.01 -14.37
C ASP A 6 1.80 -20.55 -14.83
N ILE A 7 1.60 -20.31 -16.14
CA ILE A 7 1.56 -18.95 -16.71
C ILE A 7 0.42 -18.14 -16.10
N ARG A 8 -0.77 -18.73 -15.97
CA ARG A 8 -1.93 -18.06 -15.38
C ARG A 8 -1.68 -17.72 -13.91
N LYS A 9 -1.12 -18.63 -13.12
CA LYS A 9 -0.74 -18.39 -11.72
C LYS A 9 0.21 -17.20 -11.59
N ARG A 10 1.31 -17.19 -12.35
CA ARG A 10 2.30 -16.10 -12.31
C ARG A 10 1.67 -14.75 -12.65
N PHE A 11 0.82 -14.71 -13.67
CA PHE A 11 0.14 -13.48 -14.09
C PHE A 11 -0.83 -12.95 -13.02
N PHE A 12 -1.60 -13.83 -12.39
CA PHE A 12 -2.49 -13.44 -11.28
C PHE A 12 -1.71 -12.92 -10.08
N THR A 13 -0.60 -13.56 -9.72
CA THR A 13 0.26 -13.08 -8.62
C THR A 13 0.84 -11.71 -8.92
N GLN A 14 1.34 -11.48 -10.14
CA GLN A 14 1.89 -10.19 -10.53
C GLN A 14 0.83 -9.08 -10.48
N ARG A 15 -0.38 -9.33 -11.02
CA ARG A 15 -1.49 -8.37 -10.94
C ARG A 15 -1.95 -8.10 -9.52
N ALA A 16 -1.98 -9.13 -8.67
CA ALA A 16 -2.34 -8.97 -7.26
C ALA A 16 -1.33 -8.07 -6.55
N VAL A 17 -0.02 -8.31 -6.73
CA VAL A 17 1.04 -7.48 -6.14
C VAL A 17 0.96 -6.03 -6.61
N GLU A 18 0.75 -5.81 -7.91
CA GLU A 18 0.60 -4.46 -8.47
C GLU A 18 -0.61 -3.72 -7.89
N HIS A 19 -1.75 -4.41 -7.75
CA HIS A 19 -2.94 -3.83 -7.16
C HIS A 19 -2.75 -3.51 -5.66
N TRP A 20 -2.10 -4.41 -4.92
CA TRP A 20 -1.75 -4.18 -3.52
C TRP A 20 -0.80 -3.00 -3.34
N ASN A 21 0.20 -2.86 -4.19
CA ASN A 21 1.10 -1.70 -4.14
C ASN A 21 0.36 -0.39 -4.42
N ARG A 22 -0.58 -0.40 -5.38
CA ARG A 22 -1.39 0.79 -5.68
C ARG A 22 -2.34 1.15 -4.54
N LEU A 23 -3.07 0.18 -3.99
CA LEU A 23 -3.95 0.37 -2.83
C LEU A 23 -3.17 0.87 -1.61
N ARG A 24 -1.98 0.31 -1.37
CA ARG A 24 -1.12 0.74 -0.27
C ARG A 24 -0.63 2.18 -0.48
N MET A 25 -0.28 2.55 -1.70
CA MET A 25 0.10 3.94 -2.02
C MET A 25 -1.07 4.90 -1.78
N GLU A 26 -2.27 4.58 -2.27
CA GLU A 26 -3.48 5.38 -2.06
C GLU A 26 -3.85 5.48 -0.58
N ALA A 27 -3.71 4.40 0.19
CA ALA A 27 -3.92 4.40 1.64
C ALA A 27 -2.87 5.24 2.39
N VAL A 28 -1.61 5.25 1.93
CA VAL A 28 -0.52 6.04 2.51
C VAL A 28 -0.65 7.53 2.18
N THR A 29 -1.13 7.87 0.97
CA THR A 29 -1.34 9.26 0.55
C THR A 29 -2.71 9.81 0.93
N ALA A 30 -3.56 9.01 1.59
CA ALA A 30 -4.85 9.45 2.06
C ALA A 30 -4.73 10.71 2.94
N PRO A 31 -5.63 11.70 2.76
CA PRO A 31 -5.63 12.94 3.54
C PRO A 31 -5.65 12.68 5.06
N SER A 32 -6.36 11.63 5.49
CA SER A 32 -6.44 11.21 6.90
C SER A 32 -5.08 10.85 7.51
N LEU A 33 -4.21 10.19 6.75
CA LEU A 33 -2.89 9.76 7.22
C LEU A 33 -1.91 10.93 7.29
N THR A 34 -2.03 11.88 6.35
CA THR A 34 -1.28 13.14 6.40
C THR A 34 -1.68 13.99 7.61
N ILE A 35 -2.98 14.07 7.91
CA ILE A 35 -3.51 14.78 9.08
C ILE A 35 -3.03 14.09 10.36
N LEU A 36 -3.08 12.75 10.42
CA LEU A 36 -2.58 11.98 11.55
C LEU A 36 -1.09 12.20 11.80
N LYS A 37 -0.26 12.20 10.73
CA LYS A 37 1.17 12.51 10.82
C LYS A 37 1.41 13.91 11.36
N LYS A 38 0.67 14.92 10.89
CA LYS A 38 0.78 16.30 11.40
C LYS A 38 0.40 16.40 12.87
N HIS A 39 -0.66 15.72 13.29
CA HIS A 39 -1.06 15.71 14.69
C HIS A 39 -0.01 15.03 15.58
N LEU A 40 0.56 13.91 15.11
CA LEU A 40 1.63 13.22 15.81
C LEU A 40 2.89 14.09 15.93
N ASP A 41 3.32 14.73 14.84
CA ASP A 41 4.49 15.62 14.82
C ASP A 41 4.32 16.81 15.76
N ASN A 42 3.12 17.42 15.77
CA ASN A 42 2.78 18.47 16.73
C ASN A 42 2.83 17.98 18.18
N THR A 43 2.30 16.78 18.45
CA THR A 43 2.30 16.21 19.81
C THR A 43 3.72 15.90 20.27
N LEU A 44 4.56 15.34 19.39
CA LEU A 44 5.95 15.04 19.70
C LEU A 44 6.77 16.32 19.96
N ARG A 45 6.49 17.40 19.24
CA ARG A 45 7.12 18.71 19.46
C ARG A 45 6.68 19.36 20.77
N ASP A 46 5.45 19.13 21.21
CA ASP A 46 4.92 19.63 22.49
C ASP A 46 5.50 18.86 23.70
N MET A 47 5.98 17.63 23.47
CA MET A 47 6.63 16.79 24.49
C MET A 47 8.14 17.08 24.67
N VAL A 48 8.75 17.94 23.86
CA VAL A 48 10.18 18.33 23.90
C VAL A 48 10.34 19.71 24.54
#